data_AF-A0A7W0RPC8-F1
#
_entry.id   AF-A0A7W0RPC8-F1
#
_cell.length_a   1.000
_cell.length_b   1.000
_cell.length_c   1.000
_cell.angle_alpha   90.00
_cell.angle_beta   90.00
_cell.angle_gamma   90.00
#
_symmetry.space_group_name_H-M   'P 1'
#
loop_
_entity.id
_entity.type
_entity.pdbx_description
1 polymer ?
#
loop_
_entity_poly.entity_id
_entity_poly.type
_entity_poly.pdbx_seq_one_letter_code
_entity_poly.pdbx_strand_id
1 'polypeptide(L)'
;MKPMLMLALAAFALAGCSRPVARLDKLSRVQAAVLTDASGFGGGAQNVARPPIQVTDPDRLAALESFLTSRQSKWKKADGMPRPTRFQLQLIAGDKPLYTVWLEPGYLAMASGKKMQEARLSNADTAELLACLGLPPDYMNPGGMPAHSASHPMPYAPSAPGPQGVMPAAYESAPATGATKL
;
A
#
# COMPACT_ATOMS: atom_id res chain seq x y z
N MET A 1 -29.24 3.85 -68.81
CA MET A 1 -29.63 3.02 -67.65
C MET A 1 -28.44 2.14 -67.29
N LYS A 2 -27.67 2.50 -66.26
CA LYS A 2 -26.44 1.83 -65.81
C LYS A 2 -26.57 1.53 -64.31
N PRO A 3 -26.07 0.38 -63.84
CA PRO A 3 -26.43 -0.17 -62.54
C PRO A 3 -25.62 0.47 -61.40
N MET A 4 -26.30 0.81 -60.30
CA MET A 4 -25.68 1.09 -59.02
C MET A 4 -25.30 -0.24 -58.35
N LEU A 5 -24.01 -0.57 -58.40
CA LEU A 5 -23.40 -1.60 -57.57
C LEU A 5 -22.98 -0.94 -56.25
N MET A 6 -23.78 -1.12 -55.20
CA MET A 6 -23.45 -0.61 -53.87
C MET A 6 -22.31 -1.42 -53.23
N LEU A 7 -21.30 -0.66 -52.85
CA LEU A 7 -20.21 -0.88 -51.91
C LEU A 7 -20.36 -2.11 -50.98
N ALA A 8 -19.45 -3.07 -51.15
CA ALA A 8 -19.28 -4.19 -50.24
C ALA A 8 -18.51 -3.76 -48.96
N LEU A 9 -19.14 -4.06 -47.82
CA LEU A 9 -18.59 -4.38 -46.50
C LEU A 9 -17.06 -4.30 -46.34
N ALA A 10 -16.59 -3.29 -45.62
CA ALA A 10 -15.31 -3.32 -44.92
C ALA A 10 -15.56 -3.69 -43.45
N ALA A 11 -15.64 -4.99 -43.15
CA ALA A 11 -15.67 -5.52 -41.80
C ALA A 11 -14.27 -6.03 -41.41
N PHE A 12 -13.35 -5.12 -41.11
CA PHE A 12 -12.15 -5.46 -40.34
C PHE A 12 -12.45 -5.22 -38.85
N ALA A 13 -13.07 -6.23 -38.25
CA ALA A 13 -13.11 -6.37 -36.80
C ALA A 13 -11.69 -6.62 -36.30
N LEU A 14 -11.04 -5.58 -35.79
CA LEU A 14 -9.86 -5.70 -34.94
C LEU A 14 -10.30 -6.38 -33.63
N ALA A 15 -10.39 -7.70 -33.66
CA ALA A 15 -10.49 -8.55 -32.47
C ALA A 15 -9.14 -8.58 -31.74
N GLY A 16 -8.75 -7.42 -31.19
CA GLY A 16 -7.78 -7.38 -30.11
C GLY A 16 -8.48 -7.86 -28.85
N CYS A 17 -8.25 -9.12 -28.48
CA CYS A 17 -8.66 -9.70 -27.20
C CYS A 17 -7.92 -9.03 -26.03
N SER A 18 -8.21 -7.75 -25.79
CA SER A 18 -7.92 -7.08 -24.53
C SER A 18 -8.81 -7.74 -23.49
N ARG A 19 -8.31 -8.82 -22.89
CA ARG A 19 -8.91 -9.45 -21.72
C ARG A 19 -9.31 -8.31 -20.77
N PRO A 20 -10.56 -8.26 -20.27
CA PRO A 20 -10.97 -7.19 -19.40
C PRO A 20 -10.09 -7.24 -18.15
N VAL A 21 -9.14 -6.30 -18.11
CA VAL A 21 -8.49 -5.83 -16.89
C VAL A 21 -9.62 -5.69 -15.89
N ALA A 22 -9.55 -6.45 -14.78
CA ALA A 22 -10.58 -6.50 -13.75
C ALA A 22 -11.12 -5.09 -13.52
N ARG A 23 -12.40 -4.89 -13.85
CA ARG A 23 -13.02 -3.58 -13.68
C ARG A 23 -12.99 -3.26 -12.20
N LEU A 24 -12.74 -2.00 -11.87
CA LEU A 24 -12.74 -1.48 -10.51
C LEU A 24 -14.18 -1.32 -10.02
N ASP A 25 -14.95 -2.41 -10.05
CA ASP A 25 -16.41 -2.46 -9.94
C ASP A 25 -16.96 -2.11 -8.55
N LYS A 26 -16.09 -2.09 -7.54
CA LYS A 26 -16.47 -1.87 -6.13
C LYS A 26 -15.89 -0.61 -5.53
N LEU A 27 -15.19 0.23 -6.30
CA LEU A 27 -14.61 1.47 -5.75
C LEU A 27 -15.66 2.42 -5.18
N SER A 28 -16.82 2.50 -5.81
CA SER A 28 -17.96 3.30 -5.32
C SER A 28 -18.53 2.86 -3.97
N ARG A 29 -18.09 1.71 -3.44
CA ARG A 29 -18.49 1.20 -2.12
C ARG A 29 -17.48 1.57 -1.03
N VAL A 30 -16.36 2.21 -1.37
CA VAL A 30 -15.30 2.58 -0.43
C VAL A 30 -15.83 3.65 0.52
N GLN A 31 -15.67 3.41 1.82
CA GLN A 31 -16.09 4.28 2.91
C GLN A 31 -14.90 4.80 3.71
N ALA A 32 -13.76 4.11 3.64
CA ALA A 32 -12.53 4.54 4.26
C ALA A 32 -11.32 4.04 3.46
N ALA A 33 -10.22 4.78 3.57
CA ALA A 33 -8.91 4.41 3.06
C ALA A 33 -7.90 4.46 4.21
N VAL A 34 -7.12 3.40 4.42
CA VAL A 34 -6.10 3.33 5.47
C VAL A 34 -4.73 3.13 4.84
N LEU A 35 -3.87 4.13 4.97
CA LEU A 35 -2.49 4.09 4.52
C LEU A 35 -1.57 3.69 5.66
N THR A 36 -0.76 2.65 5.46
CA THR A 36 0.20 2.13 6.42
C THR A 36 1.60 2.08 5.81
N ASP A 37 2.63 2.44 6.58
CA ASP A 37 4.04 2.25 6.20
C ASP A 37 4.46 0.82 6.60
N ALA A 38 5.04 0.08 5.65
CA ALA A 38 5.53 -1.29 5.80
C ALA A 38 6.63 -1.41 6.86
N SER A 39 7.31 -0.31 7.19
CA SER A 39 8.25 -0.24 8.33
C SER A 39 7.54 -0.55 9.67
N GLY A 40 6.21 -0.41 9.74
CA GLY A 40 5.39 -0.77 10.89
C GLY A 40 4.99 -2.26 10.97
N PHE A 41 5.23 -3.06 9.92
CA PHE A 41 4.84 -4.49 9.88
C PHE A 41 5.89 -5.48 10.39
N GLY A 42 7.14 -5.05 10.66
CA GLY A 42 8.11 -5.82 11.46
C GLY A 42 9.56 -5.82 10.98
N GLY A 43 10.49 -5.70 11.95
CA GLY A 43 11.92 -6.06 11.84
C GLY A 43 12.92 -4.90 11.74
N GLY A 44 12.50 -3.73 11.27
CA GLY A 44 13.32 -2.51 11.26
C GLY A 44 13.13 -1.68 12.53
N ALA A 45 14.10 -0.82 12.87
CA ALA A 45 14.02 0.06 14.03
C ALA A 45 12.67 0.80 14.07
N GLN A 46 11.87 0.53 15.11
CA GLN A 46 10.50 1.06 15.29
C GLN A 46 10.43 2.60 15.34
N ASN A 47 11.57 3.29 15.37
CA ASN A 47 11.68 4.75 15.46
C ASN A 47 11.48 5.51 14.12
N VAL A 48 11.15 4.84 13.00
CA VAL A 48 10.99 5.48 11.68
C VAL A 48 9.64 5.18 11.00
N ALA A 49 8.82 4.29 11.57
CA ALA A 49 7.53 3.94 10.98
C ALA A 49 6.49 5.05 11.21
N ARG A 50 5.87 5.53 10.13
CA ARG A 50 4.79 6.53 10.23
C ARG A 50 3.52 5.89 10.80
N PRO A 51 2.76 6.60 11.66
CA PRO A 51 1.47 6.10 12.12
C PRO A 51 0.52 5.89 10.93
N PRO A 52 -0.39 4.90 10.98
CA PRO A 52 -1.39 4.72 9.94
C PRO A 52 -2.25 5.97 9.76
N ILE A 53 -2.53 6.32 8.50
CA ILE A 53 -3.38 7.47 8.16
C ILE A 53 -4.70 6.94 7.65
N GLN A 54 -5.79 7.32 8.33
CA GLN A 54 -7.14 7.00 7.91
C GLN A 54 -7.78 8.20 7.21
N VAL A 55 -8.32 7.95 6.02
CA VAL A 55 -9.07 8.91 5.21
C VAL A 55 -10.52 8.45 5.14
N THR A 56 -11.43 9.27 5.66
CA THR A 56 -12.89 9.04 5.63
C THR A 56 -13.65 10.18 4.97
N ASP A 57 -12.95 11.25 4.57
CA ASP A 57 -13.51 12.40 3.87
C ASP A 57 -14.07 11.97 2.50
N PRO A 58 -15.38 12.12 2.26
CA PRO A 58 -16.03 11.63 1.04
C PRO A 58 -15.48 12.26 -0.23
N ASP A 59 -15.08 13.54 -0.20
CA ASP A 59 -14.54 14.23 -1.37
C ASP A 59 -13.17 13.65 -1.76
N ARG A 60 -12.35 13.32 -0.76
CA ARG A 60 -11.06 12.65 -0.94
C ARG A 60 -11.22 11.21 -1.45
N LEU A 61 -12.19 10.48 -0.91
CA LEU A 61 -12.50 9.13 -1.38
C LEU A 61 -13.00 9.14 -2.83
N ALA A 62 -13.86 10.10 -3.20
CA ALA A 62 -14.31 10.28 -4.57
C ALA A 62 -13.16 10.68 -5.53
N ALA A 63 -12.25 11.54 -5.07
CA ALA A 63 -11.04 11.89 -5.83
C ALA A 63 -10.13 10.67 -6.03
N LEU A 64 -9.95 9.86 -4.99
CA LEU A 64 -9.18 8.61 -5.05
C LEU A 64 -9.82 7.58 -5.98
N GLU A 65 -11.14 7.41 -5.92
CA GLU A 65 -11.89 6.56 -6.86
C GLU A 65 -11.70 7.03 -8.31
N SER A 66 -11.82 8.34 -8.55
CA SER A 66 -11.63 8.95 -9.86
C SER A 66 -10.20 8.77 -10.36
N PHE A 67 -9.19 8.91 -9.49
CA PHE A 67 -7.79 8.68 -9.80
C PHE A 67 -7.53 7.23 -10.25
N LEU A 68 -8.04 6.25 -9.50
CA LEU A 68 -7.83 4.83 -9.79
C LEU A 68 -8.58 4.42 -11.07
N THR A 69 -9.78 4.95 -11.27
CA THR A 69 -10.64 4.66 -12.43
C THR A 69 -10.08 5.28 -13.72
N SER A 70 -9.63 6.54 -13.69
CA SER A 70 -9.06 7.20 -14.88
C SER A 70 -7.81 6.50 -15.40
N ARG A 71 -7.10 5.79 -14.52
CA ARG A 71 -5.89 5.03 -14.83
C ARG A 71 -6.17 3.57 -15.16
N GLN A 72 -7.43 3.14 -15.26
CA GLN A 72 -7.83 1.76 -15.56
C GLN A 72 -7.10 1.17 -16.79
N SER A 73 -6.86 1.99 -17.82
CA SER A 73 -6.15 1.60 -19.04
C SER A 73 -4.64 1.35 -18.86
N LYS A 74 -4.02 1.91 -17.81
CA LYS A 74 -2.59 1.73 -17.50
C LYS A 74 -2.31 0.43 -16.71
N TRP A 75 -3.34 -0.18 -16.13
CA TRP A 75 -3.18 -1.39 -15.33
C TRP A 75 -2.89 -2.60 -16.20
N LYS A 76 -1.87 -3.34 -15.80
CA LYS A 76 -1.49 -4.62 -16.38
C LYS A 76 -1.73 -5.72 -15.35
N LYS A 77 -2.01 -6.93 -15.81
CA LYS A 77 -2.08 -8.09 -14.92
C LYS A 77 -0.70 -8.32 -14.32
N ALA A 78 -0.64 -8.47 -13.00
CA ALA A 78 0.58 -8.87 -12.29
C ALA A 78 0.55 -10.38 -12.04
N ASP A 79 1.66 -11.06 -12.31
CA ASP A 79 1.83 -12.49 -12.07
C ASP A 79 2.65 -12.71 -10.78
N GLY A 80 2.00 -12.57 -9.62
CA GLY A 80 2.61 -12.83 -8.32
C GLY A 80 2.37 -11.72 -7.30
N MET A 81 2.90 -11.91 -6.10
CA MET A 81 2.84 -10.92 -5.01
C MET A 81 3.57 -9.63 -5.41
N PRO A 82 3.13 -8.47 -4.91
CA PRO A 82 3.81 -7.21 -5.19
C PRO A 82 5.24 -7.27 -4.70
N ARG A 83 6.11 -6.49 -5.35
CA ARG A 83 7.44 -6.22 -4.82
C ARG A 83 7.31 -5.72 -3.37
N PRO A 84 8.31 -5.99 -2.51
CA PRO A 84 8.34 -5.37 -1.19
C PRO A 84 8.22 -3.86 -1.40
N THR A 85 7.13 -3.31 -0.91
CA THR A 85 6.71 -1.93 -1.16
C THR A 85 6.58 -1.24 0.18
N ARG A 86 7.05 0.00 0.25
CA ARG A 86 7.07 0.77 1.48
C ARG A 86 5.67 1.09 2.02
N PHE A 87 4.66 1.29 1.18
CA PHE A 87 3.36 1.71 1.65
C PHE A 87 2.25 0.80 1.18
N GLN A 88 1.27 0.58 2.06
CA GLN A 88 0.07 -0.18 1.81
C GLN A 88 -1.17 0.68 2.10
N LEU A 89 -2.02 0.84 1.12
CA LEU A 89 -3.30 1.54 1.18
C LEU A 89 -4.44 0.51 1.10
N GLN A 90 -5.20 0.36 2.17
CA GLN A 90 -6.39 -0.49 2.20
C GLN A 90 -7.63 0.35 1.90
N LEU A 91 -8.40 -0.05 0.90
CA LEU A 91 -9.71 0.56 0.61
C LEU A 91 -10.78 -0.31 1.27
N ILE A 92 -11.53 0.28 2.19
CA ILE A 92 -12.43 -0.43 3.11
C ILE A 92 -13.88 -0.08 2.78
N ALA A 93 -14.76 -1.07 2.84
CA ALA A 93 -16.21 -0.88 2.84
C ALA A 93 -16.82 -1.65 4.02
N GLY A 94 -17.54 -0.94 4.90
CA GLY A 94 -17.90 -1.48 6.22
C GLY A 94 -16.64 -1.88 6.98
N ASP A 95 -16.58 -3.13 7.43
CA ASP A 95 -15.46 -3.67 8.22
C ASP A 95 -14.46 -4.51 7.40
N LYS A 96 -14.54 -4.45 6.05
CA LYS A 96 -13.77 -5.36 5.18
C LYS A 96 -12.93 -4.60 4.14
N PRO A 97 -11.66 -5.01 3.93
CA PRO A 97 -10.86 -4.48 2.83
C PRO A 97 -11.42 -5.00 1.49
N LEU A 98 -11.81 -4.08 0.61
CA LEU A 98 -12.22 -4.35 -0.77
C LEU A 98 -11.02 -4.51 -1.69
N TYR A 99 -10.05 -3.61 -1.54
CA TYR A 99 -8.84 -3.57 -2.31
C TYR A 99 -7.66 -3.30 -1.39
N THR A 100 -6.53 -3.94 -1.67
CA THR A 100 -5.24 -3.57 -1.07
C THR A 100 -4.37 -3.02 -2.18
N VAL A 101 -3.89 -1.81 -2.00
CA VAL A 101 -3.04 -1.10 -2.94
C VAL A 101 -1.66 -0.96 -2.32
N TRP A 102 -0.63 -1.40 -3.02
CA TRP A 102 0.76 -1.20 -2.64
C TRP A 102 1.34 -0.09 -3.49
N LEU A 103 2.08 0.81 -2.86
CA LEU A 103 2.52 2.04 -3.49
C LEU A 103 3.95 2.39 -3.09
N GLU A 104 4.69 2.83 -4.09
CA GLU A 104 6.03 3.42 -3.99
C GLU A 104 6.19 4.48 -5.09
N PRO A 105 7.17 5.39 -4.98
CA PRO A 105 7.47 6.33 -6.05
C PRO A 105 7.60 5.62 -7.40
N GLY A 106 6.71 5.95 -8.33
CA GLY A 106 6.70 5.40 -9.69
C GLY A 106 6.00 4.05 -9.86
N TYR A 107 5.42 3.46 -8.81
CA TYR A 107 4.80 2.14 -8.87
C TYR A 107 3.51 2.04 -8.04
N LEU A 108 2.53 1.35 -8.60
CA LEU A 108 1.27 1.04 -7.95
C LEU A 108 0.89 -0.41 -8.26
N ALA A 109 0.56 -1.18 -7.24
CA ALA A 109 -0.07 -2.48 -7.40
C ALA A 109 -1.37 -2.54 -6.63
N MET A 110 -2.36 -3.25 -7.14
CA MET A 110 -3.66 -3.41 -6.50
C MET A 110 -4.08 -4.88 -6.54
N ALA A 111 -4.46 -5.41 -5.39
CA ALA A 111 -5.12 -6.69 -5.26
C ALA A 111 -6.61 -6.51 -4.97
N SER A 112 -7.41 -7.34 -5.64
CA SER A 112 -8.83 -7.57 -5.34
C SER A 112 -9.06 -9.08 -5.26
N GLY A 113 -9.10 -9.61 -4.04
CA GLY A 113 -9.11 -11.05 -3.81
C GLY A 113 -7.87 -11.73 -4.41
N LYS A 114 -8.08 -12.66 -5.35
CA LYS A 114 -7.00 -13.40 -6.04
C LYS A 114 -6.45 -12.70 -7.29
N LYS A 115 -7.07 -11.58 -7.70
CA LYS A 115 -6.64 -10.84 -8.89
C LYS A 115 -5.69 -9.73 -8.48
N MET A 116 -4.60 -9.60 -9.22
CA MET A 116 -3.63 -8.57 -9.00
C MET A 116 -3.29 -7.82 -10.28
N GLN A 117 -3.14 -6.52 -10.14
CA GLN A 117 -2.83 -5.59 -11.21
C GLN A 117 -1.74 -4.63 -10.78
N GLU A 118 -0.96 -4.16 -11.73
CA GLU A 118 0.08 -3.16 -11.49
C GLU A 118 0.05 -2.07 -12.57
N ALA A 119 0.48 -0.88 -12.19
CA ALA A 119 0.64 0.27 -13.05
C ALA A 119 1.95 0.99 -12.69
N ARG A 120 2.64 1.49 -13.71
CA ARG A 120 3.73 2.46 -13.49
C ARG A 120 3.12 3.84 -13.32
N LEU A 121 3.56 4.54 -12.29
CA LEU A 121 3.19 5.93 -12.04
C LEU A 121 4.30 6.84 -12.54
N SER A 122 3.93 7.99 -13.10
CA SER A 122 4.86 9.11 -13.22
C SER A 122 5.00 9.84 -11.87
N ASN A 123 5.94 10.76 -11.76
CA ASN A 123 6.05 11.64 -10.59
C ASN A 123 4.78 12.48 -10.41
N ALA A 124 4.18 12.94 -11.51
CA ALA A 124 2.91 13.67 -11.48
C ALA A 124 1.76 12.79 -11.00
N ASP A 125 1.66 11.54 -11.48
CA ASP A 125 0.65 10.59 -10.99
C ASP A 125 0.83 10.30 -9.49
N THR A 126 2.08 10.22 -9.02
CA THR A 126 2.37 9.98 -7.59
C THR A 126 1.94 11.18 -6.74
N ALA A 127 2.21 12.41 -7.20
CA ALA A 127 1.78 13.63 -6.50
C ALA A 127 0.25 13.76 -6.47
N GLU A 128 -0.43 13.43 -7.56
CA GLU A 128 -1.90 13.44 -7.63
C GLU A 128 -2.52 12.40 -6.67
N LEU A 129 -1.96 11.18 -6.60
CA LEU A 129 -2.39 10.17 -5.64
C LEU A 129 -2.24 10.65 -4.19
N LEU A 130 -1.12 11.27 -3.86
CA LEU A 130 -0.88 11.84 -2.53
C LEU A 130 -1.87 12.98 -2.24
N ALA A 131 -2.15 13.84 -3.22
CA ALA A 131 -3.14 14.90 -3.09
C ALA A 131 -4.57 14.36 -2.86
N CYS A 132 -4.97 13.25 -3.50
CA CYS A 132 -6.25 12.59 -3.22
C CYS A 132 -6.35 12.11 -1.77
N LEU A 133 -5.23 11.68 -1.18
CA LEU A 133 -5.15 11.31 0.24
C LEU A 133 -4.96 12.54 1.16
N GLY A 134 -4.77 13.73 0.58
CA GLY A 134 -4.36 14.98 1.21
C GLY A 134 -3.06 14.88 2.01
N LEU A 135 -2.10 14.20 1.41
CA LEU A 135 -0.72 14.07 1.87
C LEU A 135 0.19 15.02 1.07
N PRO A 136 1.28 15.51 1.67
CA PRO A 136 2.23 16.35 0.96
C PRO A 136 2.98 15.54 -0.13
N PRO A 137 3.45 16.18 -1.21
CA PRO A 137 4.04 15.49 -2.36
C PRO A 137 5.35 14.75 -2.04
N ASP A 138 6.03 15.12 -0.95
CA ASP A 138 7.26 14.51 -0.45
C ASP A 138 7.00 13.41 0.60
N TYR A 139 5.73 13.07 0.88
CA TYR A 139 5.36 12.08 1.90
C TYR A 139 6.04 10.73 1.71
N MET A 140 6.24 10.29 0.46
CA MET A 140 6.87 9.01 0.16
C MET A 140 8.41 9.03 0.22
N ASN A 141 9.02 10.21 0.35
CA ASN A 141 10.47 10.33 0.41
C ASN A 141 11.01 9.86 1.78
N PRO A 142 12.12 9.12 1.81
CA PRO A 142 12.72 8.64 3.06
C PRO A 142 13.21 9.75 3.99
N GLY A 143 13.41 10.98 3.49
CA GLY A 143 13.80 12.15 4.29
C GLY A 143 12.68 13.15 4.58
N GLY A 144 11.46 12.95 4.05
CA GLY A 144 10.34 13.87 4.23
C GLY A 144 9.64 13.66 5.58
N MET A 145 10.36 13.78 6.70
CA MET A 145 9.71 13.87 8.00
C MET A 145 8.70 15.03 7.94
N PRO A 146 7.43 14.87 8.35
CA PRO A 146 6.63 16.05 8.63
C PRO A 146 7.40 16.82 9.69
N ALA A 147 7.83 18.03 9.37
CA ALA A 147 8.31 18.94 10.38
C ALA A 147 7.16 19.07 11.38
N HIS A 148 7.26 18.39 12.52
CA HIS A 148 6.36 18.59 13.64
C HIS A 148 6.54 20.05 14.06
N SER A 149 5.71 20.92 13.49
CA SER A 149 5.34 22.19 14.11
C SER A 149 4.48 21.84 15.31
N ALA A 150 5.13 21.39 16.38
CA ALA A 150 4.52 21.20 17.69
C ALA A 150 5.61 21.45 18.74
N SER A 151 6.01 22.71 18.82
CA SER A 151 6.58 23.33 20.00
C SER A 151 5.61 23.22 21.18
N HIS A 152 5.51 22.06 21.84
CA HIS A 152 4.97 21.91 23.20
C HIS A 152 5.71 20.74 23.88
N PRO A 153 6.60 20.97 24.86
CA PRO A 153 7.13 19.88 25.66
C PRO A 153 6.00 19.31 26.52
N MET A 154 5.68 18.04 26.33
CA MET A 154 4.85 17.30 27.28
C MET A 154 5.65 17.20 28.59
N PRO A 155 5.08 17.55 29.76
CA PRO A 155 5.76 17.34 31.03
C PRO A 155 5.92 15.84 31.27
N TYR A 156 7.17 15.42 31.50
CA TYR A 156 7.51 14.10 32.03
C TYR A 156 6.66 13.83 33.28
N ALA A 157 5.79 12.84 33.22
CA ALA A 157 5.23 12.22 34.42
C ALA A 157 6.33 11.33 35.03
N PRO A 158 6.65 11.44 36.33
CA PRO A 158 7.66 10.60 36.96
C PRO A 158 7.14 9.15 37.07
N SER A 159 7.87 8.22 36.48
CA SER A 159 7.65 6.78 36.63
C SER A 159 7.70 6.37 38.12
N ALA A 160 6.66 5.70 38.60
CA ALA A 160 6.64 5.10 39.92
C ALA A 160 7.72 4.00 40.06
N PRO A 161 8.31 3.79 41.26
CA PRO A 161 9.33 2.78 41.47
C PRO A 161 8.71 1.38 41.53
N GLY A 162 9.10 0.50 40.60
CA GLY A 162 8.82 -0.93 40.67
C GLY A 162 9.73 -1.63 41.69
N PRO A 163 9.28 -2.73 42.33
CA PRO A 163 9.94 -3.30 43.49
C PRO A 163 11.26 -4.00 43.16
N GLN A 164 12.23 -3.80 44.06
CA GLN A 164 13.50 -4.51 44.14
C GLN A 164 13.30 -5.99 44.50
N GLY A 165 14.17 -6.85 43.96
CA GLY A 165 14.29 -8.27 44.29
C GLY A 165 14.27 -9.12 43.01
N VAL A 166 15.18 -10.03 42.72
CA VAL A 166 16.12 -10.79 43.57
C VAL A 166 17.21 -11.31 42.62
N MET A 167 18.49 -11.23 43.00
CA MET A 167 19.56 -12.01 42.34
C MET A 167 19.57 -13.44 42.88
N PRO A 168 19.98 -14.42 42.08
CA PRO A 168 21.11 -15.26 42.50
C PRO A 168 22.14 -15.36 41.36
N ALA A 169 23.40 -15.05 41.63
CA ALA A 169 24.43 -15.92 42.22
C ALA A 169 25.07 -16.85 41.17
N ALA A 170 26.39 -16.70 41.08
CA ALA A 170 27.29 -17.28 40.11
C ALA A 170 27.62 -18.76 40.36
N TYR A 171 28.23 -19.35 39.34
CA TYR A 171 29.18 -20.48 39.30
C TYR A 171 28.72 -21.84 39.84
N GLU A 172 28.74 -22.86 38.98
CA GLU A 172 29.43 -24.11 39.28
C GLU A 172 29.78 -24.86 37.98
N SER A 173 30.90 -25.58 38.02
CA SER A 173 31.64 -26.15 36.89
C SER A 173 31.32 -27.64 36.68
N ALA A 174 31.68 -28.11 35.47
CA ALA A 174 32.13 -29.48 35.11
C ALA A 174 31.07 -30.56 34.76
N PRO A 175 31.43 -31.69 34.10
CA PRO A 175 32.77 -32.13 33.64
C PRO A 175 32.85 -32.63 32.18
N ALA A 176 34.11 -32.82 31.74
CA ALA A 176 34.52 -33.52 30.54
C ALA A 176 34.66 -35.03 30.75
N THR A 177 34.14 -35.86 29.83
CA THR A 177 34.60 -37.19 29.34
C THR A 177 33.44 -37.75 28.49
N GLY A 178 33.58 -38.23 27.25
CA GLY A 178 34.56 -39.13 26.68
C GLY A 178 33.87 -40.48 26.43
N ALA A 179 33.55 -40.86 25.19
CA ALA A 179 33.35 -42.27 24.81
C ALA A 179 33.31 -42.46 23.28
N THR A 180 34.14 -43.38 22.85
CA THR A 180 34.37 -43.90 21.50
C THR A 180 33.60 -45.20 21.31
N LYS A 181 33.24 -45.50 20.04
CA LYS A 181 32.87 -46.81 19.44
C LYS A 181 31.59 -47.52 19.93
N LEU A 182 30.72 -47.79 18.97
CA LEU A 182 30.47 -49.14 18.44
C LEU A 182 30.29 -49.04 16.92
#